data_AF-A0A1M7Z3M9-F1
#
_entry.id   AF-A0A1M7Z3M9-F1
#
_cell.length_a   1.000
_cell.length_b   1.000
_cell.length_c   1.000
_cell.angle_alpha   90.00
_cell.angle_beta   90.00
_cell.angle_gamma   90.00
#
_symmetry.space_group_name_H-M   'P 1'
#
loop_
_entity.id
_entity.type
_entity.pdbx_description
1 polymer ?
#
loop_
_entity_poly.entity_id
_entity_poly.type
_entity_poly.pdbx_seq_one_letter_code
_entity_poly.pdbx_strand_id
1 'polypeptide(L)'
;MDAISLISKFLIGYKIKRKLVKGIPMEYRYSGKPVFFDPISMIQEASFKIDSTDLILNENSESFQRDGQFNHGELEPSVSVSWKQNDKNMKAYRFVKADSQKASSLYEFYSGDILFATFLRIYDFGKDFEMLKDSFKIQIGDKVDAMKGLKIQGSKDSILYAENFGHSQFWKLFSYSEIKGFD
;
A
#
# COMPACT_ATOMS: atom_id res chain seq x y z
N MET A 1 -10.00 -34.96 3.81
CA MET A 1 -9.12 -33.99 4.47
C MET A 1 -10.03 -33.05 5.23
N ASP A 2 -10.00 -33.15 6.56
CA ASP A 2 -11.05 -32.60 7.42
C ASP A 2 -10.95 -31.09 7.55
N ALA A 3 -12.06 -30.40 7.27
CA ALA A 3 -12.22 -28.94 7.46
C ALA A 3 -11.84 -28.48 8.89
N ILE A 4 -11.85 -29.41 9.86
CA ILE A 4 -11.49 -29.19 11.25
C ILE A 4 -9.98 -28.97 11.44
N SER A 5 -9.11 -29.56 10.62
CA SER A 5 -7.65 -29.37 10.74
C SER A 5 -7.15 -28.04 10.16
N LEU A 6 -7.92 -27.43 9.24
CA LEU A 6 -7.65 -26.09 8.73
C LEU A 6 -8.00 -25.03 9.77
N ILE A 7 -9.15 -25.18 10.45
CA ILE A 7 -9.62 -24.25 11.49
C ILE A 7 -8.73 -24.32 12.75
N SER A 8 -8.25 -25.51 13.12
CA SER A 8 -7.38 -25.67 14.31
C SER A 8 -5.96 -25.14 14.11
N LYS A 9 -5.42 -25.17 12.88
CA LYS A 9 -4.13 -24.52 12.56
C LYS A 9 -4.24 -22.99 12.46
N PHE A 10 -5.40 -22.46 12.06
CA PHE A 10 -5.66 -21.01 12.02
C PHE A 10 -5.78 -20.36 13.41
N LEU A 11 -6.21 -21.11 14.44
CA LEU A 11 -6.46 -20.56 15.78
C LEU A 11 -5.24 -20.52 16.72
N ILE A 12 -4.13 -21.20 16.41
CA ILE A 12 -3.03 -21.39 17.38
C ILE A 12 -1.87 -20.38 17.20
N GLY A 13 -1.77 -19.69 16.06
CA GLY A 13 -0.64 -18.79 15.76
C GLY A 13 -0.91 -17.29 15.82
N TYR A 14 -2.16 -16.87 15.67
CA TYR A 14 -2.52 -15.45 15.55
C TYR A 14 -2.98 -14.87 16.88
N LYS A 15 -2.40 -13.72 17.23
CA LYS A 15 -2.80 -12.90 18.38
C LYS A 15 -3.77 -11.82 17.91
N ILE A 16 -4.80 -11.57 18.72
CA ILE A 16 -5.77 -10.50 18.48
C ILE A 16 -5.46 -9.33 19.43
N LYS A 17 -5.49 -8.10 18.92
CA LYS A 17 -5.36 -6.88 19.72
C LYS A 17 -6.36 -5.83 19.25
N ARG A 18 -7.15 -5.30 20.17
CA ARG A 18 -8.01 -4.14 19.90
C ARG A 18 -7.30 -2.86 20.28
N LYS A 19 -7.41 -1.83 19.44
CA LYS A 19 -6.82 -0.50 19.66
C LYS A 19 -7.80 0.58 19.20
N LEU A 20 -7.75 1.71 19.88
CA LEU A 20 -8.39 2.93 19.41
C LEU A 20 -7.35 3.71 18.60
N VAL A 21 -7.65 3.98 17.33
CA VAL A 21 -6.78 4.74 16.43
C VAL A 21 -7.61 5.89 15.88
N LYS A 22 -7.22 7.13 16.18
CA LYS A 22 -8.00 8.33 15.83
C LYS A 22 -9.48 8.25 16.26
N GLY A 23 -9.75 7.64 17.42
CA GLY A 23 -11.13 7.46 17.93
C GLY A 23 -11.89 6.28 17.30
N ILE A 24 -11.32 5.58 16.32
CA ILE A 24 -11.94 4.45 15.65
C ILE A 24 -11.45 3.14 16.29
N PRO A 25 -12.36 2.27 16.77
CA PRO A 25 -11.99 0.97 17.30
C PRO A 25 -11.57 0.04 16.16
N MET A 26 -10.36 -0.50 16.28
CA MET A 26 -9.75 -1.41 15.31
C MET A 26 -9.40 -2.73 15.96
N GLU A 27 -9.62 -3.82 15.23
CA GLU A 27 -9.18 -5.17 15.61
C GLU A 27 -8.00 -5.58 14.72
N TYR A 28 -6.84 -5.79 15.34
CA TYR A 28 -5.63 -6.29 14.68
C TYR A 28 -5.46 -7.78 14.94
N ARG A 29 -5.11 -8.54 13.90
CA ARG A 29 -4.67 -9.94 13.98
C ARG A 29 -3.26 -10.06 13.42
N TYR A 30 -2.38 -10.78 14.10
CA TYR A 30 -0.96 -10.85 13.71
C TYR A 30 -0.29 -12.12 14.23
N SER A 31 0.77 -12.56 13.57
CA SER A 31 1.65 -13.63 14.04
C SER A 31 3.00 -13.05 14.48
N GLY A 32 3.63 -13.64 15.49
CA GLY A 32 4.94 -13.20 15.98
C GLY A 32 4.95 -11.81 16.66
N LYS A 33 5.99 -11.01 16.38
CA LYS A 33 6.16 -9.64 16.91
C LYS A 33 5.38 -8.66 16.02
N PRO A 34 4.32 -7.99 16.52
CA PRO A 34 3.53 -7.13 15.68
C PRO A 34 4.26 -5.83 15.35
N VAL A 35 4.33 -5.51 14.07
CA VAL A 35 4.56 -4.14 13.60
C VAL A 35 3.20 -3.58 13.21
N PHE A 36 2.49 -3.03 14.19
CA PHE A 36 1.19 -2.40 13.94
C PHE A 36 1.37 -1.14 13.10
N PHE A 37 0.40 -0.88 12.24
CA PHE A 37 0.31 0.34 11.43
C PHE A 37 -1.04 1.02 11.67
N ASP A 38 -1.09 2.32 11.37
CA ASP A 38 -2.29 3.14 11.43
C ASP A 38 -2.87 3.26 10.02
N PRO A 39 -3.88 2.44 9.64
CA PRO A 39 -4.43 2.47 8.29
C PRO A 39 -5.12 3.80 7.98
N ILE A 40 -5.66 4.52 8.97
CA ILE A 40 -6.38 5.77 8.75
C ILE A 40 -5.39 6.87 8.37
N SER A 41 -4.33 7.04 9.17
CA SER A 41 -3.30 8.03 8.86
C SER A 41 -2.63 7.74 7.51
N MET A 42 -2.46 6.46 7.15
CA MET A 42 -1.92 6.08 5.82
C MET A 42 -2.87 6.46 4.67
N ILE A 43 -4.18 6.19 4.81
CA ILE A 43 -5.16 6.57 3.78
C ILE A 43 -5.28 8.09 3.67
N GLN A 44 -5.23 8.82 4.80
CA GLN A 44 -5.21 10.29 4.81
C GLN A 44 -3.97 10.84 4.10
N GLU A 45 -2.81 10.22 4.29
CA GLU A 45 -1.59 10.57 3.56
C GLU A 45 -1.77 10.37 2.05
N ALA A 46 -2.37 9.26 1.63
CA ALA A 46 -2.70 9.02 0.23
C ALA A 46 -3.68 10.07 -0.32
N SER A 47 -4.69 10.46 0.45
CA SER A 47 -5.63 11.54 0.09
C SER A 47 -4.90 12.87 -0.12
N PHE A 48 -4.01 13.26 0.80
CA PHE A 48 -3.23 14.49 0.66
C PHE A 48 -2.37 14.50 -0.61
N LYS A 49 -1.72 13.38 -0.96
CA LYS A 49 -0.94 13.27 -2.21
C LYS A 49 -1.80 13.48 -3.46
N ILE A 50 -3.10 13.13 -3.41
CA ILE A 50 -4.04 13.38 -4.51
C ILE A 50 -4.12 14.87 -4.84
N ASP A 51 -4.19 15.70 -3.80
CA ASP A 51 -4.40 17.14 -3.90
C ASP A 51 -3.11 17.93 -4.09
N SER A 52 -1.96 17.41 -3.63
CA SER A 52 -0.73 18.20 -3.46
C SER A 52 0.36 17.99 -4.52
N THR A 53 0.12 17.25 -5.62
CA THR A 53 1.22 16.86 -6.54
C THR A 53 1.38 17.77 -7.75
N ASP A 54 2.62 18.23 -7.97
CA ASP A 54 3.00 19.24 -8.97
C ASP A 54 3.17 18.72 -10.41
N LEU A 55 3.35 17.41 -10.61
CA LEU A 55 3.57 16.83 -11.93
C LEU A 55 2.65 15.63 -12.17
N ILE A 56 1.83 15.72 -13.22
CA ILE A 56 0.96 14.65 -13.69
C ILE A 56 1.50 14.13 -15.02
N LEU A 57 1.91 12.87 -15.05
CA LEU A 57 2.27 12.17 -16.28
C LEU A 57 1.05 11.39 -16.78
N ASN A 58 0.56 11.75 -17.96
CA ASN A 58 -0.54 11.05 -18.62
C ASN A 58 0.03 9.95 -19.51
N GLU A 59 0.15 8.74 -18.99
CA GLU A 59 0.51 7.56 -19.76
C GLU A 59 -0.57 6.49 -19.66
N ASN A 60 -0.79 5.74 -20.74
CA ASN A 60 -1.47 4.45 -20.64
C ASN A 60 -0.54 3.51 -19.87
N SER A 61 -0.65 3.53 -18.54
CA SER A 61 0.24 2.90 -17.56
C SER A 61 0.28 1.36 -17.60
N GLU A 62 -0.16 0.72 -18.70
CA GLU A 62 -0.04 -0.72 -18.90
C GLU A 62 1.43 -1.17 -18.92
N SER A 63 2.38 -0.26 -19.14
CA SER A 63 3.82 -0.54 -19.13
C SER A 63 4.45 -0.50 -17.73
N PHE A 64 3.82 0.13 -16.73
CA PHE A 64 4.34 0.15 -15.37
C PHE A 64 3.85 -1.05 -14.55
N GLN A 65 3.96 -2.25 -15.13
CA GLN A 65 3.80 -3.52 -14.44
C GLN A 65 5.06 -3.82 -13.62
N ARG A 66 5.26 -3.08 -12.54
CA ARG A 66 5.88 -3.66 -11.33
C ARG A 66 4.88 -4.58 -10.63
N ASP A 67 4.00 -5.25 -11.36
CA ASP A 67 2.96 -6.09 -10.78
C ASP A 67 3.58 -7.19 -9.92
N GLY A 68 4.79 -7.67 -10.25
CA GLY A 68 5.54 -8.59 -9.38
C GLY A 68 5.98 -8.01 -8.02
N GLN A 69 6.14 -6.68 -7.90
CA GLN A 69 6.48 -6.03 -6.62
C GLN A 69 5.24 -5.72 -5.77
N PHE A 70 4.09 -5.49 -6.43
CA PHE A 70 2.79 -5.31 -5.76
C PHE A 70 2.02 -6.61 -5.56
N ASN A 71 2.57 -7.75 -6.03
CA ASN A 71 1.98 -9.06 -5.83
C ASN A 71 2.65 -9.75 -4.64
N HIS A 72 1.84 -10.15 -3.67
CA HIS A 72 2.29 -10.91 -2.49
C HIS A 72 2.40 -12.42 -2.76
N GLY A 73 1.93 -12.93 -3.89
CA GLY A 73 1.92 -14.36 -4.20
C GLY A 73 1.23 -15.17 -3.10
N GLU A 74 1.82 -16.30 -2.70
CA GLU A 74 1.34 -17.16 -1.61
C GLU A 74 1.73 -16.65 -0.20
N LEU A 75 2.16 -15.40 -0.05
CA LEU A 75 2.49 -14.86 1.28
C LEU A 75 1.23 -14.64 2.12
N GLU A 76 1.26 -15.15 3.34
CA GLU A 76 0.27 -14.85 4.37
C GLU A 76 0.50 -13.44 4.96
N PRO A 77 -0.56 -12.71 5.33
CA PRO A 77 -0.42 -11.39 5.93
C PRO A 77 0.23 -11.48 7.32
N SER A 78 1.26 -10.67 7.54
CA SER A 78 1.92 -10.52 8.85
C SER A 78 1.03 -9.83 9.88
N VAL A 79 0.19 -8.92 9.42
CA VAL A 79 -0.82 -8.20 10.21
C VAL A 79 -2.04 -7.98 9.33
N SER A 80 -3.22 -8.27 9.86
CA SER A 80 -4.49 -7.78 9.33
C SER A 80 -5.11 -6.83 10.34
N VAL A 81 -5.86 -5.84 9.85
CA VAL A 81 -6.64 -4.92 10.67
C VAL A 81 -8.01 -4.75 10.04
N SER A 82 -9.05 -4.77 10.88
CA SER A 82 -10.43 -4.50 10.45
C SER A 82 -11.05 -3.42 11.32
N TRP A 83 -11.86 -2.57 10.70
CA TRP A 83 -12.59 -1.50 11.38
C TRP A 83 -13.87 -1.15 10.61
N LYS A 84 -14.71 -0.31 11.20
CA LYS A 84 -15.86 0.28 10.52
C LYS A 84 -15.64 1.77 10.29
N GLN A 85 -15.98 2.24 9.10
CA GLN A 85 -15.94 3.66 8.72
C GLN A 85 -17.18 3.98 7.90
N ASN A 86 -18.00 4.94 8.31
CA ASN A 86 -19.21 5.37 7.57
C ASN A 86 -20.08 4.18 7.12
N ASP A 87 -20.39 3.27 8.05
CA ASP A 87 -21.11 2.01 7.83
C ASP A 87 -20.46 0.97 6.90
N LYS A 88 -19.28 1.26 6.34
CA LYS A 88 -18.49 0.32 5.56
C LYS A 88 -17.58 -0.51 6.45
N ASN A 89 -17.47 -1.80 6.14
CA ASN A 89 -16.48 -2.69 6.75
C ASN A 89 -15.16 -2.51 6.00
N MET A 90 -14.16 -1.99 6.69
CA MET A 90 -12.84 -1.76 6.13
C MET A 90 -11.88 -2.85 6.60
N LYS A 91 -10.96 -3.23 5.72
CA LYS A 91 -9.87 -4.15 6.05
C LYS A 91 -8.57 -3.60 5.48
N ALA A 92 -7.47 -3.80 6.20
CA ALA A 92 -6.15 -3.63 5.63
C ALA A 92 -5.25 -4.79 6.02
N TYR A 93 -4.38 -5.17 5.09
CA TYR A 93 -3.40 -6.23 5.29
C TYR A 93 -2.01 -5.68 5.11
N ARG A 94 -1.05 -6.25 5.84
CA ARG A 94 0.36 -5.98 5.67
C ARG A 94 1.09 -7.28 5.40
N PHE A 95 1.70 -7.37 4.24
CA PHE A 95 2.59 -8.43 3.82
C PHE A 95 4.03 -7.96 3.96
N VAL A 96 4.91 -8.86 4.41
CA VAL A 96 6.35 -8.59 4.47
C VAL A 96 7.03 -9.59 3.58
N LYS A 97 7.76 -9.08 2.59
CA LYS A 97 8.61 -9.88 1.73
C LYS A 97 10.05 -9.61 2.15
N ALA A 98 10.74 -10.65 2.60
CA ALA A 98 12.17 -10.61 2.81
C ALA A 98 12.78 -11.49 1.73
N ASP A 99 13.18 -10.90 0.61
CA ASP A 99 14.05 -11.59 -0.33
C ASP A 99 15.52 -11.37 0.08
N SER A 100 16.44 -12.15 -0.51
CA SER A 100 17.86 -12.11 -0.18
C SER A 100 18.55 -10.77 -0.45
N GLN A 101 17.90 -9.82 -1.13
CA GLN A 101 18.51 -8.57 -1.57
C GLN A 101 17.83 -7.32 -0.99
N LYS A 102 16.51 -7.34 -0.78
CA LYS A 102 15.71 -6.19 -0.34
C LYS A 102 14.50 -6.66 0.47
N ALA A 103 14.37 -6.15 1.69
CA ALA A 103 13.10 -6.25 2.41
C ALA A 103 12.08 -5.29 1.79
N SER A 104 10.81 -5.67 1.80
CA SER A 104 9.70 -4.79 1.48
C SER A 104 8.48 -5.06 2.36
N SER A 105 7.62 -4.06 2.48
CA SER A 105 6.30 -4.18 3.10
C SER A 105 5.25 -3.70 2.11
N LEU A 106 4.31 -4.57 1.79
CA LEU A 106 3.14 -4.27 0.98
C LEU A 106 1.93 -4.15 1.91
N TYR A 107 1.13 -3.12 1.68
CA TYR A 107 -0.11 -2.88 2.37
C TYR A 107 -1.22 -2.85 1.35
N GLU A 108 -2.32 -3.49 1.69
CA GLU A 108 -3.51 -3.53 0.84
C GLU A 108 -4.71 -3.04 1.64
N PHE A 109 -5.53 -2.20 1.03
CA PHE A 109 -6.66 -1.55 1.67
C PHE A 109 -7.96 -1.90 0.95
N TYR A 110 -8.93 -2.37 1.72
CA TYR A 110 -10.19 -2.92 1.23
C TYR A 110 -11.40 -2.24 1.86
N SER A 111 -12.42 -2.04 1.02
CA SER A 111 -13.77 -1.60 1.37
C SER A 111 -14.72 -2.75 1.05
N GLY A 112 -15.19 -3.46 2.08
CA GLY A 112 -15.79 -4.78 1.91
C GLY A 112 -14.78 -5.78 1.36
N ASP A 113 -14.97 -6.19 0.11
CA ASP A 113 -14.08 -7.08 -0.64
C ASP A 113 -13.41 -6.38 -1.84
N ILE A 114 -13.58 -5.06 -1.96
CA ILE A 114 -13.01 -4.25 -3.05
C ILE A 114 -11.66 -3.70 -2.60
N LEU A 115 -10.58 -4.09 -3.28
CA LEU A 115 -9.26 -3.47 -3.15
C LEU A 115 -9.30 -2.07 -3.77
N PHE A 116 -9.05 -1.03 -2.99
CA PHE A 116 -9.10 0.35 -3.48
C PHE A 116 -7.74 1.06 -3.47
N ALA A 117 -6.77 0.57 -2.68
CA ALA A 117 -5.42 1.10 -2.66
C ALA A 117 -4.40 0.04 -2.23
N THR A 118 -3.18 0.20 -2.73
CA THR A 118 -2.00 -0.49 -2.20
C THR A 118 -0.89 0.50 -1.91
N PHE A 119 -0.09 0.19 -0.89
CA PHE A 119 1.11 0.92 -0.56
C PHE A 119 2.28 -0.04 -0.44
N LEU A 120 3.34 0.21 -1.20
CA LEU A 120 4.56 -0.58 -1.19
C LEU A 120 5.72 0.27 -0.68
N ARG A 121 6.41 -0.23 0.33
CA ARG A 121 7.68 0.33 0.82
C ARG A 121 8.79 -0.68 0.59
N ILE A 122 9.85 -0.25 -0.07
CA ILE A 122 11.04 -1.06 -0.36
C ILE A 122 12.23 -0.47 0.40
N TYR A 123 12.89 -1.29 1.22
CA TYR A 123 14.02 -0.86 2.05
C TYR A 123 15.32 -0.84 1.24
N ASP A 124 15.42 0.08 0.27
CA ASP A 124 16.49 0.08 -0.74
C ASP A 124 17.15 1.43 -0.96
N PHE A 125 17.07 2.30 0.05
CA PHE A 125 17.64 3.65 0.03
C PHE A 125 17.21 4.51 -1.17
N GLY A 126 16.02 4.25 -1.74
CA GLY A 126 15.48 5.03 -2.86
C GLY A 126 15.93 4.55 -4.24
N LYS A 127 16.69 3.45 -4.33
CA LYS A 127 17.22 2.93 -5.60
C LYS A 127 16.12 2.69 -6.63
N ASP A 128 15.02 2.05 -6.23
CA ASP A 128 13.91 1.78 -7.12
C ASP A 128 13.16 3.06 -7.53
N PHE A 129 13.10 4.08 -6.68
CA PHE A 129 12.55 5.39 -7.04
C PHE A 129 13.44 6.14 -8.06
N GLU A 130 14.77 6.11 -7.89
CA GLU A 130 15.67 6.73 -8.87
C GLU A 130 15.61 6.01 -10.23
N MET A 131 15.56 4.68 -10.24
CA MET A 131 15.32 3.92 -11.49
C MET A 131 14.02 4.32 -12.19
N LEU A 132 12.99 4.66 -11.41
CA LEU A 132 11.73 5.16 -11.95
C LEU A 132 11.92 6.55 -12.57
N LYS A 133 12.55 7.47 -11.85
CA LYS A 133 12.88 8.81 -12.37
C LYS A 133 13.64 8.73 -13.68
N ASP A 134 14.65 7.87 -13.76
CA ASP A 134 15.47 7.68 -14.95
C ASP A 134 14.64 7.23 -16.16
N SER A 135 13.65 6.36 -15.96
CA SER A 135 12.75 5.94 -17.06
C SER A 135 11.90 7.08 -17.63
N PHE A 136 11.61 8.10 -16.83
CA PHE A 136 10.86 9.28 -17.23
C PHE A 136 11.74 10.43 -17.73
N LYS A 137 13.07 10.35 -17.58
CA LYS A 137 14.01 11.43 -17.93
C LYS A 137 13.89 11.89 -19.39
N ILE A 138 13.54 10.97 -20.31
CA ILE A 138 13.32 11.28 -21.74
C ILE A 138 12.12 12.22 -21.94
N GLN A 139 11.08 12.14 -21.09
CA GLN A 139 9.83 12.86 -21.26
C GLN A 139 9.79 14.19 -20.52
N ILE A 140 10.46 14.27 -19.37
CA ILE A 140 10.45 15.47 -18.50
C ILE A 140 11.78 16.19 -18.40
N GLY A 141 12.83 15.65 -19.03
CA GLY A 141 14.18 16.23 -19.03
C GLY A 141 14.78 16.35 -17.64
N ASP A 142 15.69 17.29 -17.48
CA ASP A 142 16.45 17.49 -16.23
C ASP A 142 15.60 17.97 -15.04
N LYS A 143 14.33 18.35 -15.27
CA LYS A 143 13.40 18.66 -14.18
C LYS A 143 13.22 17.49 -13.23
N VAL A 144 13.41 16.25 -13.71
CA VAL A 144 13.27 15.04 -12.91
C VAL A 144 14.20 15.01 -11.70
N ASP A 145 15.41 15.55 -11.82
CA ASP A 145 16.45 15.40 -10.79
C ASP A 145 16.11 16.19 -9.50
N ALA A 146 15.31 17.26 -9.62
CA ALA A 146 14.84 18.07 -8.48
C ALA A 146 13.54 17.55 -7.83
N MET A 147 12.91 16.51 -8.39
CA MET A 147 11.61 16.04 -7.92
C MET A 147 11.71 15.22 -6.64
N LYS A 148 10.82 15.51 -5.70
CA LYS A 148 10.66 14.75 -4.44
C LYS A 148 9.65 13.62 -4.56
N GLY A 149 8.83 13.63 -5.62
CA GLY A 149 7.85 12.59 -5.91
C GLY A 149 7.28 12.74 -7.32
N LEU A 150 6.57 11.71 -7.76
CA LEU A 150 5.94 11.59 -9.08
C LEU A 150 4.50 11.14 -8.91
N LYS A 151 3.58 11.71 -9.71
CA LYS A 151 2.21 11.21 -9.89
C LYS A 151 2.03 10.80 -11.34
N ILE A 152 1.71 9.53 -11.53
CA ILE A 152 1.50 8.94 -12.84
C ILE A 152 0.03 8.54 -12.92
N GLN A 153 -0.69 9.16 -13.86
CA GLN A 153 -2.08 8.83 -14.12
C GLN A 153 -2.11 7.56 -14.98
N GLY A 154 -2.79 6.53 -14.50
CA GLY A 154 -3.04 5.30 -15.24
C GLY A 154 -4.43 5.26 -15.88
N SER A 155 -4.77 4.10 -16.48
CA SER A 155 -6.08 3.86 -17.06
C SER A 155 -7.17 3.70 -15.99
N LYS A 156 -8.42 4.12 -16.27
CA LYS A 156 -9.64 3.87 -15.46
C LYS A 156 -9.44 4.11 -13.95
N ASP A 157 -9.33 5.38 -13.56
CA ASP A 157 -9.24 5.83 -12.17
C ASP A 157 -8.06 5.26 -11.35
N SER A 158 -7.01 4.76 -12.00
CA SER A 158 -5.79 4.35 -11.32
C SER A 158 -4.70 5.42 -11.35
N ILE A 159 -3.99 5.60 -10.23
CA ILE A 159 -2.87 6.53 -10.09
C ILE A 159 -1.78 5.80 -9.32
N LEU A 160 -0.55 6.02 -9.78
CA LEU A 160 0.65 5.68 -9.03
C LEU A 160 1.28 6.95 -8.48
N TYR A 161 1.46 7.02 -7.17
CA TYR A 161 2.40 7.95 -6.55
C TYR A 161 3.70 7.23 -6.25
N ALA A 162 4.81 7.89 -6.53
CA ALA A 162 6.14 7.41 -6.19
C ALA A 162 6.93 8.49 -5.48
N GLU A 163 7.66 8.14 -4.42
CA GLU A 163 8.44 9.08 -3.63
C GLU A 163 9.62 8.39 -2.95
N ASN A 164 10.57 9.21 -2.47
CA ASN A 164 11.72 8.75 -1.70
C ASN A 164 11.83 9.51 -0.37
N PHE A 165 11.56 8.81 0.73
CA PHE A 165 11.78 9.28 2.10
C PHE A 165 12.80 8.40 2.80
N GLY A 166 14.01 8.33 2.22
CA GLY A 166 15.08 7.42 2.65
C GLY A 166 14.89 5.97 2.17
N HIS A 167 13.74 5.66 1.56
CA HIS A 167 13.35 4.38 0.99
C HIS A 167 12.36 4.63 -0.14
N SER A 168 12.34 3.74 -1.15
CA SER A 168 11.37 3.85 -2.24
C SER A 168 9.96 3.53 -1.72
N GLN A 169 9.02 4.42 -1.98
CA GLN A 169 7.62 4.29 -1.56
C GLN A 169 6.69 4.50 -2.75
N PHE A 170 5.70 3.64 -2.88
CA PHE A 170 4.78 3.65 -4.00
C PHE A 170 3.34 3.43 -3.53
N TRP A 171 2.45 4.34 -3.89
CA TRP A 171 1.01 4.17 -3.71
C TRP A 171 0.36 3.88 -5.05
N LYS A 172 -0.31 2.73 -5.19
CA LYS A 172 -1.15 2.44 -6.36
C LYS A 172 -2.61 2.49 -5.92
N LEU A 173 -3.32 3.51 -6.40
CA LEU A 173 -4.72 3.76 -6.09
C LEU A 173 -5.56 3.22 -7.23
N PHE A 174 -6.67 2.54 -6.91
CA PHE A 174 -7.58 1.93 -7.89
C PHE A 174 -8.96 2.58 -7.89
N SER A 175 -9.35 3.25 -6.80
CA SER A 175 -10.61 3.99 -6.71
C SER A 175 -10.47 5.20 -5.77
N TYR A 176 -10.38 6.41 -6.32
CA TYR A 176 -10.28 7.64 -5.51
C TYR A 176 -11.51 7.90 -4.64
N SER A 177 -12.68 7.49 -5.13
CA SER A 177 -13.94 7.73 -4.42
C SER A 177 -13.96 7.08 -3.04
N GLU A 178 -13.29 5.93 -2.86
CA GLU A 178 -13.17 5.26 -1.56
C GLU A 178 -12.17 5.96 -0.63
N ILE A 179 -11.20 6.70 -1.16
CA ILE A 179 -10.16 7.39 -0.38
C ILE A 179 -10.68 8.70 0.22
N LYS A 180 -11.50 9.45 -0.55
CA LYS A 180 -12.10 10.72 -0.09
C LYS A 180 -13.11 10.57 1.06
N GLY A 181 -13.45 9.34 1.44
CA GLY A 181 -14.32 9.07 2.59
C GLY A 181 -13.62 9.13 3.96
N PHE A 182 -12.33 9.50 4.00
CA PHE A 182 -11.45 9.45 5.19
C PHE A 182 -10.98 10.83 5.68
N ASP A 183 -11.63 11.89 5.20
CA ASP A 183 -11.37 13.30 5.57
C ASP A 183 -11.83 13.63 7.00
#